data_AF-A0A1G9DH37-F1
#
_entry.id   AF-A0A1G9DH37-F1
#
_cell.length_a   1.000
_cell.length_b   1.000
_cell.length_c   1.000
_cell.angle_alpha   90.00
_cell.angle_beta   90.00
_cell.angle_gamma   90.00
#
_symmetry.space_group_name_H-M   'P 1'
#
loop_
_entity.id
_entity.type
_entity.pdbx_description
1 polymer ?
#
loop_
_entity_poly.entity_id
_entity_poly.type
_entity_poly.pdbx_seq_one_letter_code
_entity_poly.pdbx_strand_id
1 'polypeptide(L)'
;MTDLNPITTVRILTTGGTIEKSYSEEEGTLKNRASIIREGLISSLRLPYTHLELESVVNKDSLDMDDKDRALIAEAVERTSQQGDPIVILHGTDTMADTAEFCFKKMGTPPVPVVFTGAMKPMGFIDSDARQNVTEALLAARLLQPGFYIAFHNRVFAVPGVRKNRDEGTFEAVG
;
A
#
# COMPACT_ATOMS: atom_id res chain seq x y z
N MET A 1 -7.48 12.48 -32.61
CA MET A 1 -7.70 11.06 -32.23
C MET A 1 -7.57 10.99 -30.73
N THR A 2 -8.58 10.51 -30.02
CA THR A 2 -8.48 10.25 -28.57
C THR A 2 -7.50 9.10 -28.37
N ASP A 3 -6.51 9.28 -27.50
CA ASP A 3 -5.61 8.18 -27.13
C ASP A 3 -6.44 7.10 -26.40
N LEU A 4 -6.45 5.89 -26.96
CA LEU A 4 -7.16 4.75 -26.41
C LEU A 4 -6.36 4.03 -25.31
N ASN A 5 -5.09 4.39 -25.12
CA ASN A 5 -4.19 3.79 -24.13
C ASN A 5 -3.58 4.86 -23.21
N PRO A 6 -4.41 5.68 -22.52
CA PRO A 6 -3.91 6.73 -21.67
C PRO A 6 -3.04 6.15 -20.55
N ILE A 7 -1.90 6.77 -20.29
CA ILE A 7 -1.10 6.50 -19.10
C ILE A 7 -1.93 6.94 -17.89
N THR A 8 -2.05 6.05 -16.90
CA THR A 8 -2.72 6.38 -15.63
C THR A 8 -1.68 6.50 -14.53
N THR A 9 -1.81 7.53 -13.72
CA THR A 9 -1.01 7.68 -12.52
C THR A 9 -1.60 6.80 -11.40
N VAL A 10 -0.75 6.07 -10.70
CA VAL A 10 -1.09 5.41 -9.43
C VAL A 10 -0.22 6.02 -8.35
N ARG A 11 -0.88 6.49 -7.29
CA ARG A 11 -0.26 7.10 -6.13
C ARG A 11 0.13 6.02 -5.14
N ILE A 12 1.41 5.93 -4.81
CA ILE A 12 1.92 4.99 -3.83
C ILE A 12 2.26 5.78 -2.55
N LEU A 13 1.52 5.51 -1.49
CA LEU A 13 1.80 6.06 -0.16
C LEU A 13 2.54 5.02 0.66
N THR A 14 3.66 5.39 1.27
CA THR A 14 4.42 4.47 2.15
C THR A 14 4.32 4.90 3.59
N THR A 15 4.17 3.93 4.49
CA THR A 15 4.00 4.17 5.93
C THR A 15 5.13 3.56 6.76
N GLY A 16 6.06 2.83 6.11
CA GLY A 16 7.08 2.00 6.75
C GLY A 16 6.76 0.50 6.69
N GLY A 17 7.38 -0.28 7.58
CA GLY A 17 7.10 -1.71 7.76
C GLY A 17 8.02 -2.67 7.01
N THR A 18 7.65 -3.96 7.01
CA THR A 18 8.50 -5.11 6.63
C THR A 18 9.12 -5.02 5.24
N ILE A 19 8.44 -4.42 4.25
CA ILE A 19 8.98 -4.21 2.91
C ILE A 19 10.26 -3.34 2.97
N GLU A 20 10.31 -2.37 3.89
CA GLU A 20 11.41 -1.43 4.07
C GLU A 20 12.47 -1.91 5.10
N LYS A 21 12.14 -2.89 5.96
CA LYS A 21 13.01 -3.37 7.06
C LYS A 21 14.34 -4.00 6.61
N SER A 22 14.49 -4.43 5.37
CA SER A 22 15.74 -5.06 4.90
C SER A 22 16.95 -4.12 4.80
N TYR A 23 16.83 -2.84 5.17
CA TYR A 23 17.91 -1.87 4.99
C TYR A 23 18.20 -1.10 6.30
N SER A 24 19.23 -1.60 6.99
CA SER A 24 20.04 -1.05 8.10
C SER A 24 19.38 -0.11 9.13
N GLU A 25 19.37 -0.56 10.39
CA GLU A 25 19.21 0.30 11.58
C GLU A 25 20.34 1.35 11.73
N GLU A 26 21.40 1.27 10.91
CA GLU A 26 22.58 2.15 10.99
C GLU A 26 22.73 3.18 9.87
N GLU A 27 22.08 3.07 8.71
CA GLU A 27 22.42 3.93 7.56
C GLU A 27 21.20 4.35 6.70
N GLY A 28 20.70 5.58 6.89
CA GLY A 28 20.08 6.29 5.76
C GLY A 28 18.86 7.14 6.06
N THR A 29 19.04 8.44 5.88
CA THR A 29 17.99 9.46 5.84
C THR A 29 16.90 9.14 4.81
N LEU A 30 15.69 9.67 5.06
CA LEU A 30 14.43 9.52 4.29
C LEU A 30 14.58 9.50 2.75
N LYS A 31 15.57 10.18 2.17
CA LYS A 31 15.85 10.20 0.72
C LYS A 31 16.21 8.82 0.14
N ASN A 32 16.83 7.92 0.91
CA ASN A 32 17.23 6.60 0.41
C ASN A 32 16.05 5.62 0.32
N ARG A 33 14.99 5.77 1.11
CA ARG A 33 13.91 4.75 1.24
C ARG A 33 12.97 4.71 0.04
N ALA A 34 12.53 5.87 -0.45
CA ALA A 34 11.79 5.96 -1.70
C ALA A 34 12.63 5.44 -2.88
N SER A 35 13.95 5.66 -2.85
CA SER A 35 14.90 5.08 -3.81
C SER A 35 14.91 3.56 -3.72
N ILE A 36 14.93 2.96 -2.52
CA ILE A 36 14.94 1.50 -2.33
C ILE A 36 13.66 0.84 -2.87
N ILE A 37 12.47 1.40 -2.60
CA ILE A 37 11.23 0.85 -3.17
C ILE A 37 11.24 1.04 -4.70
N ARG A 38 11.70 2.20 -5.19
CA ARG A 38 11.82 2.44 -6.63
C ARG A 38 12.82 1.48 -7.30
N GLU A 39 13.98 1.25 -6.70
CA GLU A 39 15.09 0.50 -7.27
C GLU A 39 14.97 -1.01 -7.05
N GLY A 40 14.47 -1.45 -5.89
CA GLY A 40 14.36 -2.87 -5.54
C GLY A 40 13.06 -3.53 -6.01
N LEU A 41 11.96 -2.77 -6.08
CA LEU A 41 10.64 -3.29 -6.43
C LEU A 41 10.19 -2.80 -7.79
N ILE A 42 10.04 -1.48 -7.92
CA ILE A 42 9.35 -0.88 -9.06
C ILE A 42 10.19 -1.00 -10.33
N SER A 43 11.51 -0.86 -10.25
CA SER A 43 12.42 -0.97 -11.40
C SER A 43 12.35 -2.35 -12.07
N SER A 44 12.00 -3.39 -11.31
CA SER A 44 11.82 -4.76 -11.81
C SER A 44 10.50 -4.97 -12.55
N LEU A 45 9.56 -4.03 -12.43
CA LEU A 45 8.24 -4.10 -13.06
C LEU A 45 8.25 -3.39 -14.42
N ARG A 46 7.61 -4.02 -15.40
CA ARG A 46 7.40 -3.41 -16.74
C ARG A 46 5.99 -2.84 -16.84
N LEU A 47 5.86 -1.53 -16.62
CA LEU A 47 4.58 -0.82 -16.52
C LEU A 47 4.41 0.28 -17.61
N PRO A 48 4.26 -0.08 -18.90
CA PRO A 48 4.26 0.89 -20.00
C PRO A 48 3.08 1.88 -20.00
N TYR A 49 2.00 1.57 -19.28
CA TYR A 49 0.77 2.39 -19.22
C TYR A 49 0.46 2.89 -17.81
N THR A 50 1.44 2.84 -16.91
CA THR A 50 1.25 3.26 -15.52
C THR A 50 2.41 4.12 -15.07
N HIS A 51 2.09 5.34 -14.66
CA HIS A 51 3.03 6.23 -14.00
C HIS A 51 2.90 6.05 -12.48
N LEU A 52 4.02 5.91 -11.78
CA LEU A 52 4.03 5.71 -10.33
C LEU A 52 4.63 6.92 -9.61
N GLU A 53 3.81 7.57 -8.80
CA GLU A 53 4.22 8.66 -7.91
C GLU A 53 4.26 8.15 -6.47
N LEU A 54 5.42 8.30 -5.82
CA LEU A 54 5.64 7.82 -4.46
C LEU A 54 5.69 8.99 -3.49
N GLU A 55 4.99 8.85 -2.37
CA GLU A 55 5.01 9.78 -1.23
C GLU A 55 5.18 8.95 0.06
N SER A 56 6.12 9.34 0.92
CA SER A 56 6.23 8.75 2.27
C SER A 56 5.41 9.60 3.24
N VAL A 57 4.49 8.95 3.95
CA VAL A 57 3.52 9.62 4.84
C VAL A 57 3.91 9.41 6.30
N VAL A 58 4.25 8.17 6.65
CA VAL A 58 4.75 7.77 7.97
C VAL A 58 5.97 6.89 7.75
N ASN A 59 6.82 6.76 8.76
CA ASN A 59 7.95 5.86 8.75
C ASN A 59 8.09 5.15 10.10
N LYS A 60 7.20 4.19 10.35
CA LYS A 60 7.17 3.40 11.59
C LYS A 60 6.89 1.93 11.30
N ASP A 61 7.28 1.07 12.24
CA ASP A 61 6.71 -0.27 12.29
C ASP A 61 5.20 -0.18 12.52
N SER A 62 4.42 -1.03 11.86
CA SER A 62 2.97 -1.11 12.08
C SER A 62 2.59 -1.37 13.54
N LEU A 63 3.41 -2.10 14.31
CA LEU A 63 3.18 -2.35 15.72
C LEU A 63 3.40 -1.11 16.60
N ASP A 64 4.20 -0.15 16.14
CA ASP A 64 4.48 1.10 16.85
C ASP A 64 3.55 2.26 16.42
N MET A 65 2.63 2.00 15.48
CA MET A 65 1.69 3.01 14.99
C MET A 65 0.54 3.25 15.97
N ASP A 66 0.32 4.52 16.27
CA ASP A 66 -0.83 4.99 17.04
C ASP A 66 -1.90 5.66 16.14
N ASP A 67 -2.98 6.12 16.75
CA ASP A 67 -4.09 6.75 16.02
C ASP A 67 -3.71 8.10 15.39
N LYS A 68 -2.67 8.77 15.88
CA LYS A 68 -2.15 10.00 15.25
C LYS A 68 -1.45 9.64 13.94
N ASP A 69 -0.68 8.56 13.92
CA ASP A 69 -0.08 8.04 12.69
C ASP A 69 -1.16 7.64 11.68
N ARG A 70 -2.22 6.93 12.13
CA ARG A 70 -3.36 6.58 11.27
C ARG A 70 -4.11 7.81 10.76
N ALA A 71 -4.23 8.86 11.58
CA ALA A 71 -4.83 10.12 11.16
C ALA A 71 -4.04 10.81 10.04
N LEU A 72 -2.69 10.80 10.10
CA LEU A 72 -1.82 11.31 9.04
C LEU A 72 -2.00 10.51 7.74
N ILE A 73 -2.10 9.18 7.83
CA ILE A 73 -2.37 8.31 6.67
C ILE A 73 -3.72 8.65 6.04
N ALA A 74 -4.77 8.76 6.86
CA ALA A 74 -6.11 9.13 6.38
C ALA A 74 -6.13 10.52 5.71
N GLU A 75 -5.44 11.51 6.27
CA GLU A 75 -5.33 12.86 5.69
C GLU A 75 -4.57 12.85 4.35
N ALA A 76 -3.50 12.05 4.24
CA ALA A 76 -2.78 11.88 2.99
C ALA A 76 -3.66 11.18 1.93
N VAL A 77 -4.42 10.16 2.31
CA VAL A 77 -5.39 9.48 1.43
C VAL A 77 -6.47 10.44 0.98
N GLU A 78 -7.07 11.20 1.88
CA GLU A 78 -8.11 12.17 1.56
C GLU A 78 -7.60 13.21 0.56
N ARG A 79 -6.49 13.89 0.86
CA ARG A 79 -5.85 14.86 -0.04
C ARG A 79 -5.52 14.26 -1.41
N THR A 80 -4.99 13.05 -1.43
CA THR A 80 -4.55 12.40 -2.68
C THR A 80 -5.73 11.94 -3.51
N SER A 81 -6.78 11.41 -2.87
CA SER A 81 -7.96 10.88 -3.55
C SER A 81 -8.73 11.93 -4.33
N GLN A 82 -8.68 13.20 -3.91
CA GLN A 82 -9.31 14.31 -4.63
C GLN A 82 -8.65 14.61 -5.99
N GLN A 83 -7.48 14.05 -6.26
CA GLN A 83 -6.80 14.18 -7.56
C GLN A 83 -7.34 13.17 -8.60
N GLY A 84 -8.14 12.19 -8.18
CA GLY A 84 -8.77 11.21 -9.07
C GLY A 84 -7.88 10.00 -9.42
N ASP A 85 -6.65 9.94 -8.93
CA ASP A 85 -5.74 8.81 -9.15
C ASP A 85 -5.99 7.68 -8.13
N PRO A 86 -5.98 6.40 -8.56
CA PRO A 86 -5.95 5.25 -7.66
C PRO A 86 -4.78 5.30 -6.67
N ILE A 87 -5.00 4.79 -5.45
CA ILE A 87 -4.00 4.81 -4.38
C ILE A 87 -3.64 3.38 -3.98
N VAL A 88 -2.34 3.11 -3.89
CA VAL A 88 -1.78 1.93 -3.23
C VAL A 88 -1.03 2.37 -1.98
N ILE A 89 -1.28 1.72 -0.86
CA ILE A 89 -0.63 2.02 0.42
C ILE A 89 0.27 0.84 0.80
N LEU A 90 1.58 1.09 0.90
CA LEU A 90 2.54 0.12 1.39
C LEU A 90 2.64 0.26 2.91
N HIS A 91 2.18 -0.78 3.61
CA HIS A 91 2.03 -0.78 5.06
C HIS A 91 2.57 -2.07 5.69
N GLY A 92 3.01 -2.00 6.95
CA GLY A 92 3.36 -3.18 7.75
C GLY A 92 2.13 -4.05 8.04
N THR A 93 2.26 -5.37 7.98
CA THR A 93 1.08 -6.26 7.94
C THR A 93 0.36 -6.43 9.28
N ASP A 94 1.03 -6.15 10.41
CA ASP A 94 0.48 -6.43 11.74
C ASP A 94 -0.76 -5.61 12.09
N THR A 95 -0.80 -4.34 11.69
CA THR A 95 -1.91 -3.41 11.99
C THR A 95 -2.53 -2.82 10.72
N MET A 96 -2.24 -3.37 9.55
CA MET A 96 -2.76 -2.89 8.26
C MET A 96 -4.29 -2.87 8.21
N ALA A 97 -4.93 -3.92 8.73
CA ALA A 97 -6.38 -4.00 8.82
C ALA A 97 -6.96 -2.89 9.70
N ASP A 98 -6.34 -2.63 10.85
CA ASP A 98 -6.74 -1.58 11.79
C ASP A 98 -6.61 -0.19 11.16
N THR A 99 -5.51 0.07 10.45
CA THR A 99 -5.31 1.33 9.71
C THR A 99 -6.33 1.50 8.59
N ALA A 100 -6.62 0.45 7.81
CA ALA A 100 -7.61 0.51 6.75
C ALA A 100 -9.02 0.78 7.30
N GLU A 101 -9.41 0.12 8.39
CA GLU A 101 -10.66 0.41 9.09
C GLU A 101 -10.71 1.82 9.67
N PHE A 102 -9.61 2.32 10.21
CA PHE A 102 -9.52 3.69 10.72
C PHE A 102 -9.78 4.69 9.60
N CYS A 103 -9.13 4.53 8.44
CA CYS A 103 -9.36 5.37 7.27
C CYS A 103 -10.83 5.31 6.84
N PHE A 104 -11.41 4.11 6.68
CA PHE A 104 -12.83 3.96 6.34
C PHE A 104 -13.76 4.65 7.34
N LYS A 105 -13.51 4.52 8.66
CA LYS A 105 -14.31 5.18 9.70
C LYS A 105 -14.18 6.70 9.65
N LYS A 106 -13.01 7.25 9.31
CA LYS A 106 -12.76 8.70 9.27
C LYS A 106 -13.38 9.38 8.03
N MET A 107 -13.32 8.75 6.86
CA MET A 107 -13.71 9.40 5.59
C MET A 107 -14.81 8.70 4.78
N GLY A 108 -15.27 7.51 5.20
CA GLY A 108 -16.24 6.72 4.44
C GLY A 108 -15.64 6.16 3.14
N THR A 109 -16.43 6.14 2.07
CA THR A 109 -15.98 5.65 0.75
C THR A 109 -15.23 6.76 -0.01
N PRO A 110 -13.93 6.59 -0.33
CA PRO A 110 -13.18 7.55 -1.13
C PRO A 110 -13.70 7.59 -2.59
N PRO A 111 -13.41 8.64 -3.37
CA PRO A 111 -13.81 8.75 -4.78
C PRO A 111 -12.97 7.88 -5.74
N VAL A 112 -11.91 7.24 -5.24
CA VAL A 112 -10.98 6.38 -5.99
C VAL A 112 -10.75 5.08 -5.21
N PRO A 113 -10.32 3.98 -5.84
CA PRO A 113 -9.90 2.80 -5.09
C PRO A 113 -8.62 3.07 -4.29
N VAL A 114 -8.64 2.67 -3.01
CA VAL A 114 -7.51 2.75 -2.09
C VAL A 114 -7.17 1.34 -1.62
N VAL A 115 -6.01 0.83 -2.04
CA VAL A 115 -5.60 -0.55 -1.83
C VAL A 115 -4.39 -0.61 -0.90
N PHE A 116 -4.59 -1.13 0.30
CA PHE A 116 -3.51 -1.44 1.23
C PHE A 116 -2.83 -2.76 0.84
N THR A 117 -1.51 -2.80 0.95
CA THR A 117 -0.72 -4.02 0.77
C THR A 117 0.59 -3.96 1.55
N GLY A 118 1.30 -5.07 1.60
CA GLY A 118 2.54 -5.22 2.36
C GLY A 118 3.24 -6.53 2.02
N ALA A 119 4.11 -7.00 2.89
CA ALA A 119 4.79 -8.28 2.74
C ALA A 119 5.01 -8.94 4.09
N MET A 120 4.94 -10.28 4.12
CA MET A 120 5.35 -11.07 5.28
C MET A 120 6.87 -11.12 5.40
N LYS A 121 7.58 -11.08 4.26
CA LYS A 121 9.04 -11.14 4.21
C LYS A 121 9.62 -9.89 3.55
N PRO A 122 10.68 -9.29 4.10
CA PRO A 122 11.33 -8.12 3.50
C PRO A 122 11.80 -8.37 2.07
N MET A 123 11.87 -7.31 1.26
CA MET A 123 12.14 -7.38 -0.19
C MET A 123 13.50 -7.99 -0.54
N GLY A 124 14.48 -7.96 0.37
CA GLY A 124 15.82 -8.51 0.17
C GLY A 124 15.92 -10.05 0.21
N PHE A 125 14.84 -10.75 0.57
CA PHE A 125 14.83 -12.21 0.63
C PHE A 125 14.33 -12.82 -0.69
N ILE A 126 14.96 -13.91 -1.14
CA ILE A 126 14.63 -14.58 -2.42
C ILE A 126 13.17 -15.09 -2.46
N ASP A 127 12.64 -15.42 -1.29
CA ASP A 127 11.28 -15.91 -1.07
C ASP A 127 10.34 -14.81 -0.54
N SER A 128 10.69 -13.54 -0.76
CA SER A 128 9.84 -12.40 -0.41
C SER A 128 8.56 -12.38 -1.26
N ASP A 129 7.44 -12.16 -0.59
CA ASP A 129 6.12 -11.95 -1.18
C ASP A 129 5.86 -10.48 -1.58
N ALA A 130 6.80 -9.57 -1.31
CA ALA A 130 6.64 -8.13 -1.56
C ALA A 130 6.32 -7.80 -3.02
N ARG A 131 7.07 -8.40 -3.97
CA ARG A 131 6.86 -8.15 -5.41
C ARG A 131 5.51 -8.66 -5.88
N GLN A 132 5.10 -9.84 -5.42
CA GLN A 132 3.79 -10.39 -5.74
C GLN A 132 2.69 -9.46 -5.23
N ASN A 133 2.68 -9.17 -3.93
CA ASN A 133 1.61 -8.39 -3.30
C ASN A 133 1.50 -6.98 -3.88
N VAL A 134 2.62 -6.30 -4.16
CA VAL A 134 2.58 -4.96 -4.78
C VAL A 134 2.10 -5.01 -6.23
N THR A 135 2.50 -6.02 -7.01
CA THR A 135 1.99 -6.16 -8.38
C THR A 135 0.48 -6.41 -8.39
N GLU A 136 0.00 -7.25 -7.48
CA GLU A 136 -1.43 -7.54 -7.30
C GLU A 136 -2.19 -6.28 -6.86
N ALA A 137 -1.64 -5.49 -5.93
CA ALA A 137 -2.25 -4.24 -5.47
C ALA A 137 -2.32 -3.18 -6.56
N LEU A 138 -1.28 -3.02 -7.38
CA LEU A 138 -1.28 -2.11 -8.53
C LEU A 138 -2.35 -2.49 -9.55
N LEU A 139 -2.51 -3.78 -9.83
CA LEU A 139 -3.56 -4.26 -10.72
C LEU A 139 -4.95 -4.05 -10.10
N ALA A 140 -5.12 -4.37 -8.82
CA ALA A 140 -6.37 -4.17 -8.10
C ALA A 140 -6.82 -2.70 -8.11
N ALA A 141 -5.90 -1.76 -7.83
CA ALA A 141 -6.18 -0.33 -7.85
C ALA A 141 -6.66 0.19 -9.22
N ARG A 142 -6.34 -0.51 -10.31
CA ARG A 142 -6.80 -0.16 -11.67
C ARG A 142 -8.18 -0.72 -12.02
N LEU A 143 -8.61 -1.79 -11.37
CA LEU A 143 -9.81 -2.55 -11.73
C LEU A 143 -10.97 -2.30 -10.77
N LEU A 144 -10.67 -2.00 -9.52
CA LEU A 144 -11.67 -1.86 -8.46
C LEU A 144 -12.41 -0.52 -8.55
N GLN A 145 -13.65 -0.57 -8.08
CA GLN A 145 -14.47 0.62 -7.89
C GLN A 145 -13.99 1.40 -6.64
N PRO A 146 -14.38 2.68 -6.51
CA PRO A 146 -14.04 3.48 -5.34
C PRO A 146 -14.36 2.79 -4.02
N GLY A 147 -13.41 2.79 -3.08
CA GLY A 147 -13.51 2.01 -1.84
C GLY A 147 -12.15 1.69 -1.22
N PHE A 148 -12.18 1.13 -0.01
CA PHE A 148 -11.00 0.65 0.70
C PHE A 148 -10.86 -0.86 0.58
N TYR A 149 -9.64 -1.30 0.31
CA TYR A 149 -9.33 -2.71 0.09
C TYR A 149 -7.98 -3.10 0.71
N ILE A 150 -7.81 -4.39 1.00
CA ILE A 150 -6.51 -5.02 1.22
C ILE A 150 -6.27 -6.00 0.08
N ALA A 151 -5.15 -5.87 -0.62
CA ALA A 151 -4.69 -6.83 -1.62
C ALA A 151 -3.48 -7.60 -1.08
N PHE A 152 -3.62 -8.92 -0.91
CA PHE A 152 -2.59 -9.75 -0.31
C PHE A 152 -2.74 -11.21 -0.75
N HIS A 153 -1.63 -11.86 -1.13
CA HIS A 153 -1.56 -13.28 -1.52
C HIS A 153 -2.68 -13.69 -2.50
N ASN A 154 -2.77 -13.00 -3.62
CA ASN A 154 -3.73 -13.25 -4.71
C ASN A 154 -5.21 -13.03 -4.35
N ARG A 155 -5.49 -12.33 -3.25
CA ARG A 155 -6.86 -11.99 -2.83
C ARG A 155 -7.02 -10.49 -2.62
N VAL A 156 -8.23 -10.02 -2.88
CA VAL A 156 -8.68 -8.67 -2.52
C VAL A 156 -9.79 -8.81 -1.49
N PHE A 157 -9.66 -8.07 -0.40
CA PHE A 157 -10.63 -8.00 0.68
C PHE A 157 -11.19 -6.57 0.75
N ALA A 158 -12.51 -6.42 0.72
CA ALA A 158 -13.15 -5.12 0.93
C ALA A 158 -13.13 -4.77 2.41
N VAL A 159 -12.85 -3.51 2.73
CA VAL A 159 -12.85 -2.95 4.09
C VAL A 159 -14.13 -2.13 4.28
N PRO A 160 -14.81 -2.19 5.43
CA PRO A 160 -14.43 -2.88 6.68
C PRO A 160 -14.69 -4.39 6.67
N GLY A 161 -14.28 -5.10 7.73
CA GLY A 161 -14.53 -6.53 7.89
C GLY A 161 -13.37 -7.42 7.41
N VAL A 162 -12.13 -6.98 7.64
CA VAL A 162 -10.93 -7.74 7.31
C VAL A 162 -10.04 -7.80 8.54
N ARG A 163 -9.39 -8.93 8.80
CA ARG A 163 -8.38 -9.06 9.86
C ARG A 163 -7.12 -9.77 9.38
N LYS A 164 -6.02 -9.57 10.12
CA LYS A 164 -4.81 -10.37 9.95
C LYS A 164 -5.04 -11.78 10.51
N ASN A 165 -4.88 -12.80 9.68
CA ASN A 165 -4.76 -14.19 10.13
C ASN A 165 -3.27 -14.46 10.42
N ARG A 166 -2.92 -14.51 11.71
CA ARG A 166 -1.53 -14.68 12.16
C ARG A 166 -1.04 -16.11 11.97
N ASP A 167 -1.92 -17.10 12.11
CA ASP A 167 -1.58 -18.52 12.00
C ASP A 167 -1.22 -18.88 10.55
N GLU A 168 -2.00 -18.38 9.60
CA GLU A 168 -1.78 -18.60 8.16
C GLU A 168 -0.88 -17.53 7.51
N GLY A 169 -0.42 -16.53 8.28
CA GLY A 169 0.42 -15.46 7.77
C GLY A 169 -0.23 -14.57 6.70
N THR A 170 -1.56 -14.50 6.65
CA THR A 170 -2.32 -13.83 5.57
C THR A 170 -3.45 -12.94 6.11
N PHE A 171 -4.43 -12.58 5.28
CA PHE A 171 -5.63 -11.84 5.67
C PHE A 171 -6.89 -12.64 5.36
N GLU A 172 -7.97 -12.35 6.10
CA GLU A 172 -9.26 -12.96 5.89
C GLU A 172 -10.41 -11.99 6.19
N ALA A 173 -11.55 -12.22 5.54
CA ALA A 173 -12.77 -11.47 5.83
C ALA A 173 -13.42 -11.98 7.12
N VAL A 174 -13.98 -11.08 7.90
CA VAL A 174 -14.77 -11.37 9.10
C VAL A 174 -16.17 -10.77 8.95
N GLY A 175 -17.18 -11.56 9.31
CA GLY A 175 -18.59 -11.18 9.27
C GLY A 175 -19.09 -10.62 10.60
#